data_AF-A0A450YA27-F1
#
_entry.id   AF-A0A450YA27-F1
#
_cell.length_a   1.000
_cell.length_b   1.000
_cell.length_c   1.000
_cell.angle_alpha   90.00
_cell.angle_beta   90.00
_cell.angle_gamma   90.00
#
_symmetry.space_group_name_H-M   'P 1'
#
loop_
_entity.id
_entity.type
_entity.pdbx_description
1 polymer ?
#
loop_
_entity_poly.entity_id
_entity_poly.type
_entity_poly.pdbx_seq_one_letter_code
_entity_poly.pdbx_strand_id
1 'polypeptide(L)'
;MDKNRKTLRLIPLILLSTAIGTCLWWGRGLEPTPVSQWIGALGPWSGPIFIAVYALATLLFLPGFILALVGGALFGPVWGTLINLSGATLGAALAFSTARYLGSDWVRAKTGPRLDAILEGVEAEGWRFVAFVRLVPLFPFNLLNYALGLTRISLWPYVAATWICMIPGALAYAWLGYVGLEAADGGEDLIRKGLLALGLLVTVAFLPGLVRRWRVRP
;
A
#
# COMPACT_ATOMS: atom_id res chain seq x y z
N MET A 1 10.89 26.32 27.81
CA MET A 1 10.57 25.03 27.13
C MET A 1 9.54 25.32 26.03
N ASP A 2 9.65 24.68 24.85
CA ASP A 2 8.57 24.51 23.84
C ASP A 2 8.55 25.35 22.52
N LYS A 3 9.67 25.91 22.05
CA LYS A 3 9.76 26.48 20.67
C LYS A 3 10.25 25.46 19.62
N ASN A 4 11.22 24.60 19.98
CA ASN A 4 11.84 23.63 19.05
C ASN A 4 10.94 22.44 18.65
N ARG A 5 9.95 22.06 19.48
CA ARG A 5 9.03 20.95 19.15
C ARG A 5 8.05 21.29 18.04
N LYS A 6 7.69 22.57 17.86
CA LYS A 6 6.80 23.02 16.78
C LYS A 6 7.54 23.05 15.44
N THR A 7 8.78 23.54 15.42
CA THR A 7 9.63 23.55 14.22
C THR A 7 9.96 22.14 13.74
N LEU A 8 10.27 21.19 14.64
CA LEU A 8 10.50 19.79 14.27
C LEU A 8 9.27 19.10 13.65
N ARG A 9 8.05 19.51 14.00
CA ARG A 9 6.81 18.98 13.41
C ARG A 9 6.48 19.58 12.05
N LEU A 10 7.04 20.75 11.73
CA LEU A 10 6.85 21.43 10.45
C LEU A 10 7.83 20.94 9.39
N ILE A 11 9.02 20.45 9.77
CA ILE A 11 10.01 19.86 8.86
C ILE A 11 9.43 18.74 7.97
N PRO A 12 8.72 17.72 8.48
CA PRO A 12 8.14 16.70 7.61
C PRO A 12 7.05 17.28 6.70
N LEU A 13 6.31 18.29 7.15
CA LEU A 13 5.25 18.96 6.39
C LEU A 13 5.81 19.81 5.24
N ILE A 14 6.94 20.48 5.49
CA ILE A 14 7.71 21.24 4.50
C ILE A 14 8.37 20.29 3.50
N LEU A 15 8.99 19.20 3.97
CA LEU A 15 9.57 18.17 3.10
C LEU A 15 8.50 17.52 2.20
N LEU A 16 7.31 17.23 2.75
CA LEU A 16 6.19 16.69 1.99
C LEU A 16 5.70 17.69 0.93
N SER A 17 5.54 18.96 1.29
CA SER A 17 5.08 20.00 0.36
C SER A 17 6.12 20.35 -0.70
N THR A 18 7.42 20.31 -0.38
CA THR A 18 8.49 20.43 -1.38
C THR A 18 8.58 19.20 -2.27
N ALA A 19 8.38 17.98 -1.74
CA ALA A 19 8.36 16.75 -2.53
C ALA A 19 7.15 16.70 -3.47
N ILE A 20 5.98 17.17 -3.02
CA ILE A 20 4.79 17.35 -3.86
C ILE A 20 5.06 18.42 -4.92
N GLY A 21 5.65 19.56 -4.53
CA GLY A 21 6.00 20.64 -5.46
C GLY A 21 6.99 20.23 -6.53
N THR A 22 8.04 19.47 -6.18
CA THR A 22 9.01 18.95 -7.14
C THR A 22 8.41 17.84 -8.02
N CYS A 23 7.56 16.97 -7.47
CA CYS A 23 6.86 15.95 -8.26
C CYS A 23 5.89 16.57 -9.27
N LEU A 24 5.18 17.65 -8.87
CA LEU A 24 4.31 18.43 -9.77
C LEU A 24 5.11 19.23 -10.81
N TRP A 25 6.30 19.72 -10.45
CA TRP A 25 7.19 20.44 -11.37
C TRP A 25 7.80 19.51 -12.41
N TRP A 26 8.28 18.33 -11.98
CA TRP A 26 8.86 17.32 -12.87
C TRP A 26 7.79 16.62 -13.73
N GLY A 27 6.58 16.45 -13.18
CA GLY A 27 5.44 15.87 -13.90
C GLY A 27 4.92 16.73 -15.06
N ARG A 28 5.27 18.03 -15.13
CA ARG A 28 4.88 18.92 -16.24
C ARG A 28 5.69 18.72 -17.53
N GLY A 29 6.83 18.05 -17.46
CA GLY A 29 7.69 17.77 -18.61
C GLY A 29 7.54 16.35 -19.18
N LEU A 30 6.74 15.50 -18.53
CA LEU A 30 6.35 14.21 -19.06
C LEU A 30 5.16 14.46 -19.97
N GLU A 31 5.36 14.45 -21.28
CA GLU A 31 4.23 14.25 -22.19
C GLU A 31 3.48 13.01 -21.69
N PRO A 32 2.18 13.11 -21.34
CA PRO A 32 1.41 11.93 -21.00
C PRO A 32 1.27 11.14 -22.30
N THR A 33 2.27 10.33 -22.64
CA THR A 33 2.07 9.25 -23.59
C THR A 33 0.86 8.50 -23.05
N PRO A 34 -0.22 8.35 -23.85
CA PRO A 34 -1.42 7.71 -23.39
C PRO A 34 -1.01 6.40 -22.73
N VAL A 35 -1.35 6.23 -21.46
CA VAL A 35 -1.00 5.04 -20.67
C VAL A 35 -1.49 3.76 -21.39
N SER A 36 -2.46 3.90 -22.30
CA SER A 36 -2.92 2.91 -23.28
C SER A 36 -1.86 2.43 -24.28
N GLN A 37 -0.86 3.23 -24.66
CA GLN A 37 0.23 2.83 -25.55
C GLN A 37 1.17 1.80 -24.90
N TRP A 38 1.40 1.92 -23.59
CA TRP A 38 2.20 0.95 -22.82
C TRP A 38 1.52 -0.42 -22.73
N ILE A 39 0.19 -0.44 -22.59
CA ILE A 39 -0.61 -1.67 -22.61
C ILE A 39 -0.65 -2.26 -24.02
N GLY A 40 -0.81 -1.41 -25.04
CA GLY A 40 -0.81 -1.80 -26.44
C GLY A 40 0.50 -2.46 -26.89
N ALA A 41 1.65 -1.99 -26.41
CA ALA A 41 2.97 -2.54 -26.75
C ALA A 41 3.24 -3.93 -26.14
N LEU A 42 2.68 -4.21 -24.96
CA LEU A 42 2.87 -5.48 -24.25
C LEU A 42 1.76 -6.51 -24.55
N GLY A 43 0.62 -6.05 -25.07
CA GLY A 43 -0.51 -6.91 -25.42
C GLY A 43 -1.01 -7.75 -24.22
N PRO A 44 -1.31 -9.06 -24.43
CA PRO A 44 -1.80 -9.94 -23.36
C PRO A 44 -0.84 -10.12 -22.17
N TRP A 45 0.45 -9.82 -22.33
CA TRP A 45 1.47 -10.01 -21.29
C TRP A 45 1.56 -8.84 -20.30
N SER A 46 0.89 -7.72 -20.59
CA SER A 46 0.87 -6.53 -19.74
C SER A 46 0.49 -6.84 -18.28
N GLY A 47 -0.55 -7.64 -18.05
CA GLY A 47 -1.00 -8.04 -16.70
C GLY A 47 0.05 -8.90 -15.95
N PRO A 48 0.48 -10.05 -16.49
CA PRO A 48 1.48 -10.90 -15.85
C PRO A 48 2.82 -10.19 -15.56
N ILE A 49 3.30 -9.38 -16.50
CA ILE A 49 4.54 -8.59 -16.32
C ILE A 49 4.34 -7.58 -15.18
N PHE A 50 3.19 -6.90 -15.13
CA PHE A 50 2.90 -5.97 -14.05
C PHE A 50 2.85 -6.67 -12.69
N ILE A 51 2.25 -7.85 -12.60
CA ILE A 51 2.24 -8.68 -11.38
C ILE A 51 3.67 -9.00 -10.93
N ALA A 52 4.53 -9.42 -11.86
CA ALA A 52 5.93 -9.74 -11.56
C ALA A 52 6.70 -8.50 -11.07
N VAL A 53 6.55 -7.37 -11.75
CA VAL A 53 7.15 -6.08 -11.34
C VAL A 53 6.65 -5.67 -9.97
N TYR A 54 5.36 -5.80 -9.69
CA TYR A 54 4.79 -5.50 -8.37
C TYR A 54 5.38 -6.39 -7.28
N ALA A 55 5.47 -7.69 -7.54
CA ALA A 55 6.02 -8.64 -6.59
C ALA A 55 7.49 -8.34 -6.27
N LEU A 56 8.30 -8.04 -7.30
CA LEU A 56 9.70 -7.63 -7.15
C LEU A 56 9.82 -6.30 -6.41
N ALA A 57 8.98 -5.31 -6.74
CA ALA A 57 8.97 -4.03 -6.06
C ALA A 57 8.64 -4.18 -4.57
N THR A 58 7.69 -5.04 -4.22
CA THR A 58 7.36 -5.38 -2.83
C THR A 58 8.56 -5.98 -2.10
N LEU A 59 9.29 -6.90 -2.74
CA LEU A 59 10.51 -7.49 -2.19
C LEU A 59 11.62 -6.45 -1.97
N LEU A 60 11.73 -5.47 -2.87
CA LEU A 60 12.73 -4.41 -2.82
C LEU A 60 12.31 -3.22 -1.93
N PHE A 61 11.28 -3.39 -1.10
CA PHE A 61 10.75 -2.36 -0.21
C PHE A 61 10.22 -1.10 -0.92
N LEU A 62 9.90 -1.19 -2.21
CA LEU A 62 9.31 -0.08 -2.94
C LEU A 62 7.87 0.22 -2.47
N PRO A 63 7.39 1.46 -2.62
CA PRO A 63 6.07 1.84 -2.14
C PRO A 63 4.97 1.25 -3.03
N GLY A 64 4.26 0.24 -2.53
CA GLY A 64 3.19 -0.45 -3.27
C GLY A 64 2.01 0.44 -3.67
N PHE A 65 1.78 1.57 -2.98
CA PHE A 65 0.70 2.49 -3.33
C PHE A 65 0.89 3.12 -4.72
N ILE A 66 2.14 3.38 -5.12
CA ILE A 66 2.46 3.95 -6.44
C ILE A 66 2.02 2.97 -7.52
N LEU A 67 2.40 1.71 -7.35
CA LEU A 67 2.01 0.64 -8.26
C LEU A 67 0.50 0.40 -8.24
N ALA A 68 -0.15 0.51 -7.08
CA ALA A 68 -1.60 0.38 -7.01
C ALA A 68 -2.33 1.45 -7.85
N LEU A 69 -1.87 2.71 -7.78
CA LEU A 69 -2.37 3.80 -8.61
C LEU A 69 -2.09 3.55 -10.09
N VAL A 70 -0.86 3.17 -10.44
CA VAL A 70 -0.46 2.90 -11.83
C VAL A 70 -1.24 1.72 -12.41
N GLY A 71 -1.45 0.66 -11.65
CA GLY A 71 -2.26 -0.49 -12.08
C GLY A 71 -3.73 -0.14 -12.31
N GLY A 72 -4.28 0.77 -11.51
CA GLY A 72 -5.62 1.32 -11.72
C GLY A 72 -5.73 2.22 -12.94
N ALA A 73 -4.73 3.08 -13.16
CA ALA A 73 -4.63 3.94 -14.33
C ALA A 73 -4.49 3.12 -15.63
N LEU A 74 -3.68 2.05 -15.60
CA LEU A 74 -3.47 1.16 -16.75
C LEU A 74 -4.69 0.27 -17.03
N PHE A 75 -5.09 -0.54 -16.06
CA PHE A 75 -6.03 -1.64 -16.30
C PHE A 75 -7.47 -1.31 -15.89
N GLY A 76 -7.74 -0.07 -15.44
CA GLY A 76 -9.04 0.33 -14.92
C GLY A 76 -9.30 -0.15 -13.48
N PRO A 77 -10.45 0.22 -12.89
CA PRO A 77 -10.70 -0.02 -11.48
C PRO A 77 -10.86 -1.51 -11.13
N VAL A 78 -11.52 -2.31 -11.98
CA VAL A 78 -11.78 -3.73 -11.69
C VAL A 78 -10.55 -4.59 -11.96
N TRP A 79 -10.04 -4.58 -13.20
CA TRP A 79 -8.87 -5.38 -13.57
C TRP A 79 -7.60 -4.88 -12.90
N GLY A 80 -7.42 -3.58 -12.73
CA GLY A 80 -6.33 -3.01 -11.94
C GLY A 80 -6.35 -3.49 -10.51
N THR A 81 -7.53 -3.58 -9.87
CA THR A 81 -7.65 -4.17 -8.53
C THR A 81 -7.20 -5.63 -8.49
N LEU A 82 -7.67 -6.47 -9.41
CA LEU A 82 -7.30 -7.89 -9.45
C LEU A 82 -5.80 -8.10 -9.71
N ILE A 83 -5.23 -7.34 -10.64
CA ILE A 83 -3.80 -7.36 -10.97
C ILE A 83 -2.96 -6.86 -9.79
N ASN A 84 -3.36 -5.75 -9.16
CA ASN A 84 -2.70 -5.20 -7.98
C ASN A 84 -2.74 -6.17 -6.80
N LEU A 85 -3.89 -6.77 -6.52
CA LEU A 85 -4.04 -7.76 -5.45
C LEU A 85 -3.14 -8.96 -5.70
N SER A 86 -3.08 -9.45 -6.95
CA SER A 86 -2.25 -10.59 -7.32
C SER A 86 -0.76 -10.27 -7.17
N GLY A 87 -0.33 -9.11 -7.66
CA GLY A 87 1.05 -8.62 -7.53
C GLY A 87 1.48 -8.37 -6.08
N ALA A 88 0.63 -7.67 -5.31
CA ALA A 88 0.88 -7.39 -3.89
C ALA A 88 0.91 -8.67 -3.06
N THR A 89 -0.02 -9.59 -3.30
CA THR A 89 -0.08 -10.87 -2.58
C THR A 89 1.11 -11.77 -2.91
N LEU A 90 1.51 -11.82 -4.19
CA LEU A 90 2.69 -12.57 -4.62
C LEU A 90 3.97 -12.00 -3.99
N GLY A 91 4.16 -10.69 -4.06
CA GLY A 91 5.29 -10.02 -3.39
C GLY A 91 5.30 -10.23 -1.88
N ALA A 92 4.13 -10.15 -1.24
CA ALA A 92 3.96 -10.39 0.18
C ALA A 92 4.25 -11.85 0.56
N ALA A 93 3.89 -12.82 -0.28
CA ALA A 93 4.19 -14.24 -0.09
C ALA A 93 5.69 -14.52 -0.24
N LEU A 94 6.34 -13.89 -1.22
CA LEU A 94 7.79 -13.98 -1.42
C LEU A 94 8.54 -13.39 -0.23
N ALA A 95 8.24 -12.15 0.16
CA ALA A 95 8.86 -11.50 1.32
C ALA A 95 8.69 -12.31 2.61
N PHE A 96 7.49 -12.84 2.84
CA PHE A 96 7.19 -13.73 3.95
C PHE A 96 8.03 -15.02 3.91
N SER A 97 8.15 -15.64 2.73
CA SER A 97 8.92 -16.88 2.54
C SER A 97 10.42 -16.63 2.69
N THR A 98 10.93 -15.51 2.19
CA THR A 98 12.32 -15.07 2.37
C THR A 98 12.64 -14.87 3.85
N ALA A 99 11.78 -14.17 4.60
CA ALA A 99 11.94 -14.03 6.05
C ALA A 99 11.94 -15.39 6.75
N ARG A 100 11.03 -16.30 6.37
CA ARG A 100 10.88 -17.60 7.02
C ARG A 100 12.07 -18.52 6.81
N TYR A 101 12.54 -18.66 5.57
CA TYR A 101 13.51 -19.68 5.20
C TYR A 101 14.95 -19.16 5.19
N LEU A 102 15.16 -17.87 4.89
CA LEU A 102 16.52 -17.29 4.82
C LEU A 102 16.82 -16.36 6.01
N GLY A 103 15.80 -15.73 6.59
CA GLY A 103 15.99 -14.71 7.63
C GLY A 103 15.78 -15.20 9.07
N SER A 104 15.07 -16.31 9.29
CA SER A 104 14.55 -16.68 10.61
C SER A 104 15.65 -16.98 11.63
N ASP A 105 16.65 -17.78 11.25
CA ASP A 105 17.77 -18.13 12.14
C ASP A 105 18.64 -16.91 12.48
N TRP A 106 18.93 -16.07 11.48
CA TRP A 106 19.72 -14.85 11.68
C TRP A 106 19.00 -13.84 12.58
N VAL A 107 17.69 -13.64 12.37
CA VAL A 107 16.90 -12.72 13.19
C VAL A 107 16.77 -13.28 14.61
N ARG A 108 16.48 -14.57 14.79
CA ARG A 108 16.39 -15.18 16.14
C ARG A 108 17.72 -15.11 16.90
N ALA A 109 18.85 -15.27 16.21
CA ALA A 109 20.16 -15.12 16.84
C ALA A 109 20.46 -13.67 17.29
N LYS A 110 19.90 -12.68 16.61
CA LYS A 110 20.14 -11.25 16.90
C LYS A 110 19.10 -10.61 17.78
N THR A 111 17.91 -11.19 17.88
CA THR A 111 16.78 -10.57 18.56
C THR A 111 16.51 -11.27 19.88
N GLY A 112 16.41 -10.48 20.95
CA GLY A 112 16.19 -11.01 22.29
C GLY A 112 14.73 -11.38 22.58
N PRO A 113 14.42 -11.81 23.82
CA PRO A 113 13.12 -12.38 24.22
C PRO A 113 11.92 -11.43 24.03
N ARG A 114 12.16 -10.13 23.82
CA ARG A 114 11.10 -9.16 23.52
C ARG A 114 10.46 -9.38 22.15
N LEU A 115 11.22 -9.80 21.14
CA LEU A 115 10.64 -10.07 19.82
C LEU A 115 9.81 -11.35 19.85
N ASP A 116 10.30 -12.39 20.54
CA ASP A 116 9.58 -13.65 20.67
C ASP A 116 8.22 -13.46 21.33
N ALA A 117 8.12 -12.67 22.41
CA ALA A 117 6.85 -12.36 23.05
C ALA A 117 5.86 -11.63 22.11
N ILE A 118 6.36 -10.77 21.22
CA ILE A 118 5.52 -10.10 20.21
C ILE A 118 5.05 -11.12 19.16
N LEU A 119 5.95 -11.96 18.66
CA LEU A 119 5.63 -12.99 17.67
C LEU A 119 4.62 -14.01 18.24
N GLU A 120 4.76 -14.42 19.49
CA GLU A 120 3.80 -15.29 20.18
C GLU A 120 2.40 -14.66 20.27
N GLY A 121 2.31 -13.37 20.59
CA GLY A 121 1.04 -12.64 20.60
C GLY A 121 0.39 -12.57 19.21
N VAL A 122 1.21 -12.41 18.15
CA VAL A 122 0.72 -12.44 16.76
C VAL A 122 0.29 -13.85 16.36
N GLU A 123 1.02 -14.88 16.77
CA GLU A 123 0.71 -16.28 16.50
C GLU A 123 -0.59 -16.74 17.18
N ALA A 124 -0.88 -16.24 18.38
CA ALA A 124 -2.12 -16.55 19.10
C ALA A 124 -3.38 -16.16 18.32
N GLU A 125 -3.33 -15.03 17.60
CA GLU A 125 -4.43 -14.55 16.75
C GLU A 125 -4.35 -15.10 15.31
N GLY A 126 -3.14 -15.48 14.87
CA GLY A 126 -2.88 -16.13 13.59
C GLY A 126 -3.40 -15.32 12.39
N TRP A 127 -4.26 -15.94 11.57
CA TRP A 127 -4.81 -15.30 10.36
C TRP A 127 -5.69 -14.07 10.68
N ARG A 128 -6.29 -13.99 11.89
CA ARG A 128 -7.12 -12.86 12.30
C ARG A 128 -6.28 -11.59 12.46
N PHE A 129 -5.07 -11.75 13.00
CA PHE A 129 -4.12 -10.65 13.08
C PHE A 129 -3.77 -10.15 11.69
N VAL A 130 -3.46 -11.06 10.75
CA VAL A 130 -3.18 -10.72 9.35
C VAL A 130 -4.34 -9.95 8.74
N ALA A 131 -5.57 -10.45 8.86
CA ALA A 131 -6.76 -9.75 8.35
C ALA A 131 -6.90 -8.33 8.93
N PHE A 132 -6.72 -8.18 10.24
CA PHE A 132 -6.81 -6.90 10.92
C PHE A 132 -5.79 -5.88 10.41
N VAL A 133 -4.51 -6.25 10.30
CA VAL A 133 -3.44 -5.34 9.85
C VAL A 133 -3.53 -5.02 8.36
N ARG A 134 -4.24 -5.82 7.56
CA ARG A 134 -4.51 -5.53 6.14
C ARG A 134 -5.68 -4.55 5.96
N LEU A 135 -6.70 -4.66 6.80
CA LEU A 135 -7.83 -3.72 6.81
C LEU A 135 -7.44 -2.38 7.42
N VAL A 136 -6.60 -2.40 8.45
CA VAL A 136 -6.11 -1.21 9.14
C VAL A 136 -4.59 -1.12 8.94
N PRO A 137 -4.11 -0.34 7.95
CA PRO A 137 -2.69 -0.25 7.63
C PRO A 137 -1.93 0.58 8.67
N LEU A 138 -1.80 0.05 9.88
CA LEU A 138 -1.06 0.66 10.99
C LEU A 138 0.46 0.58 10.80
N PHE A 139 0.91 -0.40 10.01
CA PHE A 139 2.32 -0.73 9.82
C PHE A 139 2.70 -0.66 8.33
N PRO A 140 3.98 -0.34 8.02
CA PRO A 140 4.47 -0.40 6.65
C PRO A 140 4.32 -1.80 6.07
N PHE A 141 3.64 -1.90 4.93
CA PHE A 141 3.30 -3.17 4.27
C PHE A 141 4.51 -4.10 4.09
N ASN A 142 5.63 -3.56 3.60
CA ASN A 142 6.83 -4.34 3.32
C ASN A 142 7.41 -4.94 4.61
N LEU A 143 7.63 -4.13 5.64
CA LEU A 143 8.18 -4.59 6.92
C LEU A 143 7.27 -5.64 7.59
N LEU A 144 5.95 -5.40 7.54
CA LEU A 144 4.96 -6.30 8.09
C LEU A 144 5.02 -7.71 7.44
N ASN A 145 5.24 -7.79 6.12
CA ASN A 145 5.34 -9.07 5.41
C ASN A 145 6.54 -9.89 5.91
N TYR A 146 7.70 -9.26 6.10
CA TYR A 146 8.88 -9.93 6.67
C TYR A 146 8.66 -10.32 8.13
N ALA A 147 8.08 -9.42 8.94
CA ALA A 147 7.78 -9.72 10.35
C ALA A 147 6.84 -10.92 10.50
N LEU A 148 5.78 -10.98 9.67
CA LEU A 148 4.85 -12.10 9.65
C LEU A 148 5.52 -13.40 9.17
N GLY A 149 6.54 -13.32 8.30
CA GLY A 149 7.33 -14.49 7.88
C GLY A 149 8.11 -15.16 9.00
N LEU A 150 8.46 -14.41 10.05
CA LEU A 150 9.15 -14.92 11.24
C LEU A 150 8.23 -15.67 12.21
N THR A 151 6.92 -15.49 12.07
CA THR A 151 5.91 -16.21 12.87
C THR A 151 5.73 -17.64 12.39
N ARG A 152 4.97 -18.46 13.11
CA ARG A 152 4.52 -19.82 12.74
C ARG A 152 3.23 -19.86 11.92
N ILE A 153 2.67 -18.72 11.51
CA ILE A 153 1.45 -18.67 10.70
C ILE A 153 1.67 -19.40 9.38
N SER A 154 0.76 -20.26 8.94
CA SER A 154 0.92 -20.96 7.66
C SER A 154 0.76 -20.01 6.47
N LEU A 155 1.47 -20.29 5.37
CA LEU A 155 1.51 -19.43 4.18
C LEU A 155 0.12 -19.24 3.56
N TRP A 156 -0.68 -20.31 3.50
CA TRP A 156 -2.00 -20.28 2.86
C TRP A 156 -3.00 -19.34 3.54
N PRO A 157 -3.25 -19.43 4.87
CA PRO A 157 -4.09 -18.46 5.57
C PRO A 157 -3.57 -17.03 5.45
N TYR A 158 -2.24 -16.83 5.45
CA TYR A 158 -1.65 -15.52 5.23
C TYR A 158 -1.95 -14.95 3.85
N VAL A 159 -1.77 -15.76 2.79
CA VAL A 159 -2.06 -15.39 1.39
C VAL A 159 -3.55 -15.11 1.20
N ALA A 160 -4.43 -16.00 1.68
CA ALA A 160 -5.87 -15.85 1.53
C ALA A 160 -6.40 -14.62 2.29
N ALA A 161 -5.97 -14.42 3.54
CA ALA A 161 -6.34 -13.24 4.31
C ALA A 161 -5.81 -11.96 3.65
N THR A 162 -4.58 -11.96 3.14
CA THR A 162 -4.00 -10.82 2.43
C THR A 162 -4.81 -10.49 1.18
N TRP A 163 -5.10 -11.47 0.34
CA TRP A 163 -5.83 -11.25 -0.92
C TRP A 163 -7.24 -10.73 -0.67
N ILE A 164 -7.98 -11.31 0.28
CA ILE A 164 -9.38 -10.92 0.57
C ILE A 164 -9.45 -9.58 1.31
N CYS A 165 -8.68 -9.42 2.39
CA CYS A 165 -8.79 -8.23 3.23
C CYS A 165 -8.21 -6.97 2.58
N MET A 166 -7.35 -7.12 1.56
CA MET A 166 -6.83 -5.97 0.81
C MET A 166 -7.78 -5.49 -0.28
N ILE A 167 -8.85 -6.22 -0.63
CA ILE A 167 -9.78 -5.84 -1.72
C ILE A 167 -10.27 -4.38 -1.58
N PRO A 168 -10.78 -3.93 -0.42
CA PRO A 168 -11.33 -2.58 -0.31
C PRO A 168 -10.26 -1.50 -0.53
N GLY A 169 -9.06 -1.70 0.02
CA GLY A 169 -7.95 -0.77 -0.14
C GLY A 169 -7.39 -0.76 -1.56
N ALA A 170 -7.21 -1.94 -2.15
CA ALA A 170 -6.74 -2.08 -3.53
C ALA A 170 -7.72 -1.44 -4.52
N LEU A 171 -9.02 -1.61 -4.30
CA LEU A 171 -10.06 -0.97 -5.11
C LEU A 171 -10.03 0.55 -4.99
N ALA A 172 -9.89 1.08 -3.78
CA ALA A 172 -9.81 2.52 -3.56
C ALA A 172 -8.60 3.14 -4.30
N TYR A 173 -7.42 2.51 -4.20
CA TYR A 173 -6.23 3.00 -4.92
C TYR A 173 -6.33 2.80 -6.43
N ALA A 174 -6.84 1.67 -6.91
CA ALA A 174 -7.02 1.44 -8.33
C ALA A 174 -8.01 2.45 -8.94
N TRP A 175 -9.11 2.71 -8.24
CA TRP A 175 -10.10 3.70 -8.66
C TRP A 175 -9.52 5.11 -8.65
N LEU A 176 -8.73 5.47 -7.63
CA LEU A 176 -8.04 6.77 -7.58
C LEU A 176 -7.05 6.94 -8.74
N GLY A 177 -6.30 5.88 -9.09
CA GLY A 177 -5.41 5.88 -10.25
C GLY A 177 -6.15 6.06 -11.57
N TYR A 178 -7.26 5.33 -11.76
CA TYR A 178 -8.12 5.44 -12.92
C TYR A 178 -8.70 6.86 -13.10
N VAL A 179 -9.32 7.40 -12.03
CA VAL A 179 -9.89 8.75 -12.05
C VAL A 179 -8.82 9.82 -12.21
N GLY A 180 -7.64 9.63 -11.62
CA GLY A 180 -6.50 10.53 -11.77
C GLY A 180 -6.01 10.63 -13.21
N LEU A 181 -5.99 9.51 -13.93
CA LEU A 181 -5.63 9.48 -15.35
C LEU A 181 -6.72 10.12 -16.23
N GLU A 182 -8.00 9.80 -16.02
CA GLU A 182 -9.11 10.46 -16.74
C GLU A 182 -9.13 11.98 -16.52
N ALA A 183 -8.75 12.43 -15.33
CA ALA A 183 -8.63 13.85 -15.02
C ALA A 183 -7.45 14.49 -15.76
N ALA A 184 -6.33 13.79 -15.93
CA ALA A 184 -5.17 14.29 -16.66
C ALA A 184 -5.42 14.42 -18.18
N ASP A 185 -6.26 13.55 -18.75
CA ASP A 185 -6.64 13.56 -20.18
C ASP A 185 -7.71 14.62 -20.54
N GLY A 186 -8.10 15.48 -19.59
CA GLY A 186 -8.92 16.68 -19.88
C GLY A 186 -10.43 16.55 -19.68
N GLY A 187 -10.92 15.59 -18.89
CA GLY A 187 -12.34 15.54 -18.52
C GLY A 187 -12.78 16.79 -17.73
N GLU A 188 -13.84 17.47 -18.18
CA GLU A 188 -14.35 18.79 -17.72
C GLU A 188 -14.68 18.93 -16.21
N ASP A 189 -14.44 17.92 -15.37
CA ASP A 189 -14.84 17.92 -13.95
C ASP A 189 -13.66 17.67 -12.98
N LEU A 190 -12.45 18.09 -13.37
CA LEU A 190 -11.18 17.97 -12.61
C LEU A 190 -11.28 18.50 -11.16
N ILE A 191 -11.90 19.66 -10.98
CA ILE A 191 -12.01 20.31 -9.67
C ILE A 191 -12.98 19.52 -8.77
N ARG A 192 -14.08 19.03 -9.32
CA ARG A 192 -15.10 18.26 -8.59
C ARG A 192 -14.59 16.86 -8.25
N LYS A 193 -13.95 16.16 -9.19
CA LYS A 193 -13.35 14.83 -8.96
C LYS A 193 -12.16 14.90 -8.01
N GLY A 194 -11.31 15.94 -8.12
CA GLY A 194 -10.22 16.20 -7.18
C GLY A 194 -10.71 16.47 -5.76
N LEU A 195 -11.78 17.27 -5.61
CA LEU A 195 -12.43 17.51 -4.32
C LEU A 195 -13.10 16.24 -3.76
N LEU A 196 -13.69 15.39 -4.60
CA LEU A 196 -14.28 14.11 -4.18
C LEU A 196 -13.22 13.10 -3.75
N ALA A 197 -12.10 12.99 -4.48
CA ALA A 197 -10.99 12.12 -4.13
C ALA A 197 -10.31 12.56 -2.83
N LEU A 198 -10.05 13.86 -2.69
CA LEU A 198 -9.54 14.44 -1.45
C LEU A 198 -10.54 14.23 -0.31
N GLY A 199 -11.83 14.41 -0.58
CA GLY A 199 -12.92 14.13 0.33
C GLY A 199 -12.84 12.69 0.83
N LEU A 200 -12.83 11.70 -0.06
CA LEU A 200 -12.80 10.28 0.27
C LEU A 200 -11.53 9.88 1.06
N LEU A 201 -10.37 10.42 0.68
CA LEU A 201 -9.10 10.22 1.38
C LEU A 201 -9.18 10.76 2.81
N VAL A 202 -9.74 11.96 2.97
CA VAL A 202 -9.98 12.57 4.28
C VAL A 202 -10.99 11.73 5.07
N THR A 203 -12.09 11.26 4.47
CA THR A 203 -13.07 10.43 5.18
C THR A 203 -12.45 9.13 5.66
N VAL A 204 -11.68 8.43 4.83
CA VAL A 204 -11.01 7.17 5.20
C VAL A 204 -9.92 7.40 6.24
N ALA A 205 -9.17 8.50 6.15
CA ALA A 205 -8.15 8.86 7.13
C ALA A 205 -8.74 9.30 8.49
N PHE A 206 -9.91 9.95 8.49
CA PHE A 206 -10.56 10.46 9.69
C PHE A 206 -11.62 9.52 10.28
N LEU A 207 -12.12 8.53 9.53
CA LEU A 207 -13.05 7.50 10.01
C LEU A 207 -12.56 6.80 11.28
N PRO A 208 -11.29 6.36 11.38
CA PRO A 208 -10.77 5.74 12.61
C PRO A 208 -10.75 6.69 13.81
N GLY A 209 -10.49 7.99 13.57
CA GLY A 209 -10.48 9.03 14.60
C GLY A 209 -11.88 9.41 15.09
N LEU A 210 -12.85 9.45 14.18
CA LEU A 210 -14.24 9.77 14.49
C LEU A 210 -14.92 8.61 15.25
N VAL A 211 -14.70 7.37 14.83
CA VAL A 211 -15.19 6.17 15.53
C VAL A 211 -14.59 6.06 16.94
N ARG A 212 -13.32 6.44 17.13
CA ARG A 212 -12.70 6.53 18.47
C ARG A 212 -13.36 7.58 19.36
N ARG A 213 -13.78 8.71 18.80
CA ARG A 213 -14.45 9.80 19.54
C ARG A 213 -15.87 9.43 20.01
N TRP A 214 -16.54 8.54 19.29
CA TRP A 214 -17.91 8.10 19.63
C TRP A 214 -17.93 6.90 20.58
N ARG A 215 -16.81 6.16 20.70
CA ARG A 215 -16.65 5.09 21.71
C ARG A 215 -16.19 5.59 23.08
N VAL A 216 -15.97 6.90 23.24
CA VAL A 216 -15.59 7.53 24.52
C VAL A 216 -16.55 8.68 24.81
N ARG A 217 -17.80 8.35 25.08
CA ARG A 217 -18.63 9.02 26.10
C ARG A 217 -19.39 7.92 26.87
N PRO A 218 -19.46 8.04 28.21
CA PRO A 218 -19.90 6.99 29.12
C PRO A 218 -21.35 6.54 28.91
#